data_AF-A0A3Q0SV60-F1
#
_entry.id   AF-A0A3Q0SV60-F1
#
_cell.length_a   1.000
_cell.length_b   1.000
_cell.length_c   1.000
_cell.angle_alpha   90.00
_cell.angle_beta   90.00
_cell.angle_gamma   90.00
#
_symmetry.space_group_name_H-M   'P 1'
#
loop_
_entity.id
_entity.type
_entity.pdbx_description
1 polymer ?
#
loop_
_entity_poly.entity_id
_entity_poly.type
_entity_poly.pdbx_seq_one_letter_code
_entity_poly.pdbx_strand_id
1 'polypeptide(L)' 'MPYYQTWEEFARAAEKLYLTDPMKCLQYKTDQAQDVKKIEKLHGKLMRLMVSKETHSGAMETD' A
#
# COMPACT_ATOMS: atom_id res chain seq x y z
N MET A 1 -0.25 7.13 13.48
CA MET A 1 -0.82 6.55 12.25
C MET A 1 -1.12 7.69 11.30
N PRO A 2 -0.38 7.87 10.20
CA PRO A 2 -0.59 8.97 9.26
C PRO A 2 -1.96 8.84 8.58
N TYR A 3 -2.64 9.98 8.42
CA TYR A 3 -3.96 10.07 7.81
C TYR A 3 -3.84 10.74 6.44
N TYR A 4 -4.43 10.12 5.41
CA TYR A 4 -4.43 10.62 4.04
C TYR A 4 -5.82 11.11 3.65
N GLN A 5 -5.88 12.28 3.01
CA GLN A 5 -7.14 12.89 2.56
C GLN A 5 -7.50 12.52 1.12
N THR A 6 -6.51 12.16 0.31
CA THR A 6 -6.71 11.79 -1.10
C THR A 6 -6.39 10.32 -1.33
N TRP A 7 -7.12 9.71 -2.26
CA TRP A 7 -6.89 8.33 -2.68
C TRP A 7 -5.49 8.15 -3.27
N GLU A 8 -5.03 9.11 -4.08
CA GLU A 8 -3.77 9.01 -4.81
C GLU A 8 -2.56 9.00 -3.87
N GLU A 9 -2.57 9.84 -2.83
CA GLU A 9 -1.52 9.85 -1.83
C GLU A 9 -1.53 8.59 -0.97
N PHE A 10 -2.72 8.14 -0.57
CA PHE A 10 -2.88 6.90 0.17
C PHE A 10 -2.35 5.69 -0.61
N ALA A 11 -2.74 5.54 -1.88
CA ALA A 11 -2.34 4.42 -2.72
C ALA A 11 -0.82 4.37 -2.92
N ARG A 12 -0.19 5.53 -3.22
CA ARG A 12 1.27 5.62 -3.33
C ARG A 12 1.98 5.26 -2.03
N ALA A 13 1.49 5.77 -0.90
CA ALA A 13 2.07 5.48 0.40
C ALA A 13 1.90 4.00 0.79
N ALA A 14 0.75 3.38 0.48
CA ALA A 14 0.49 1.98 0.76
C ALA A 14 1.43 1.05 -0.02
N GLU A 15 1.66 1.34 -1.30
CA GLU A 15 2.61 0.57 -2.11
C GLU A 15 4.05 0.72 -1.61
N LYS A 16 4.48 1.93 -1.28
CA LYS A 16 5.81 2.16 -0.72
C LYS A 16 5.98 1.44 0.62
N LEU A 17 5.02 1.59 1.52
CA LEU A 17 5.06 0.99 2.85
C LEU A 17 5.14 -0.54 2.76
N TYR A 18 4.36 -1.12 1.87
CA TYR A 18 4.36 -2.56 1.62
C TYR A 18 5.76 -3.09 1.24
N LEU A 19 6.50 -2.36 0.41
CA LEU A 19 7.86 -2.74 0.00
C LEU A 19 8.90 -2.53 1.11
N THR A 20 8.73 -1.51 1.95
CA THR A 20 9.75 -1.14 2.95
C THR A 20 9.53 -1.74 4.34
N ASP A 21 8.27 -1.86 4.76
CA ASP A 21 7.87 -2.31 6.09
C ASP A 21 6.39 -2.77 6.08
N PRO A 22 6.12 -4.00 5.61
CA PRO A 22 4.75 -4.50 5.41
C PRO A 22 3.97 -4.66 6.73
N MET A 23 4.61 -4.54 7.89
CA MET A 23 3.97 -4.67 9.20
C MET A 23 3.40 -3.34 9.71
N LYS A 24 3.74 -2.21 9.08
CA LYS A 24 3.18 -0.90 9.42
C LYS A 24 1.80 -0.68 8.79
N CYS A 25 1.00 0.20 9.39
CA CYS A 25 -0.37 0.49 8.95
C CYS A 25 -0.55 1.95 8.50
N LEU A 26 -1.35 2.14 7.44
CA LEU A 26 -1.88 3.44 6.99
C LEU A 26 -3.41 3.46 7.16
N GLN A 27 -3.98 4.66 7.30
CA GLN A 27 -5.44 4.83 7.37
C GLN A 27 -5.92 5.82 6.31
N TYR A 28 -6.94 5.38 5.57
CA TYR A 28 -7.72 6.19 4.63
C TYR A 28 -9.21 6.00 4.96
N LYS A 29 -9.93 7.10 5.18
CA LYS A 29 -11.37 7.09 5.40
C LYS A 29 -12.02 7.91 4.31
N THR A 30 -13.09 7.38 3.74
CA THR A 30 -13.84 8.00 2.65
C THR A 30 -15.30 7.58 2.76
N ASP A 31 -16.22 8.48 2.44
CA ASP A 31 -17.64 8.22 2.25
C ASP A 31 -17.99 8.06 0.75
N GLN A 32 -17.00 8.18 -0.13
CA GLN A 32 -17.18 8.16 -1.57
C GLN A 32 -17.33 6.72 -2.09
N ALA A 33 -18.53 6.37 -2.57
CA ALA A 33 -18.82 5.03 -3.08
C ALA A 33 -17.87 4.57 -4.22
N GLN A 34 -17.38 5.52 -5.04
CA GLN A 34 -16.41 5.24 -6.10
C GLN A 34 -15.07 4.66 -5.60
N ASP A 35 -14.70 4.95 -4.35
CA ASP A 35 -13.44 4.51 -3.79
C ASP A 35 -13.47 3.03 -3.37
N VAL A 36 -14.65 2.44 -3.18
CA VAL A 36 -14.81 1.02 -2.80
C VAL A 36 -14.07 0.11 -3.79
N LYS A 37 -14.29 0.32 -5.10
CA LYS A 37 -13.65 -0.46 -6.15
C LYS A 37 -12.13 -0.19 -6.25
N LYS A 38 -11.68 1.01 -5.87
CA LYS A 38 -10.26 1.34 -5.85
C LYS A 38 -9.56 0.64 -4.67
N ILE A 39 -10.19 0.63 -3.50
CA ILE A 39 -9.75 -0.07 -2.29
C ILE A 39 -9.64 -1.58 -2.56
N GLU A 40 -10.67 -2.19 -3.16
CA GLU A 40 -10.67 -3.61 -3.53
C GLU A 40 -9.48 -3.96 -4.44
N LYS A 41 -9.26 -3.17 -5.50
CA LYS A 41 -8.14 -3.37 -6.44
C LYS A 41 -6.78 -3.26 -5.76
N LEU A 42 -6.60 -2.24 -4.91
CA LEU A 42 -5.36 -2.03 -4.17
C LEU A 42 -5.10 -3.19 -3.20
N HIS A 43 -6.11 -3.60 -2.44
CA HIS A 43 -6.01 -4.72 -1.51
C HIS A 43 -5.64 -6.02 -2.23
N GLY A 44 -6.30 -6.32 -3.36
CA GLY A 44 -5.96 -7.47 -4.19
C GLY A 44 -4.53 -7.43 -4.76
N LYS A 45 -4.04 -6.24 -5.15
CA LYS A 45 -2.64 -6.06 -5.58
C LYS A 45 -1.67 -6.37 -4.43
N LEU A 46 -1.90 -5.78 -3.25
CA LEU A 46 -1.04 -6.00 -2.09
C LEU A 46 -1.01 -7.48 -1.64
N MET A 47 -2.17 -8.16 -1.63
CA MET A 47 -2.22 -9.59 -1.32
C MET A 47 -1.42 -10.45 -2.30
N ARG A 48 -1.46 -10.15 -3.61
CA ARG A 48 -0.63 -10.86 -4.60
C ARG A 48 0.85 -10.65 -4.33
N LEU A 49 1.24 -9.41 -4.04
CA LEU A 49 2.64 -9.10 -3.72
C LEU A 49 3.12 -9.82 -2.45
N MET A 50 2.26 -10.00 -1.43
CA MET A 50 2.59 -10.72 -0.19
C MET A 50 2.99 -12.18 -0.41
N VAL A 51 2.45 -12.81 -1.45
CA VAL A 51 2.73 -14.20 -1.77
C VAL A 51 3.89 -14.32 -2.76
N SER A 52 4.10 -13.29 -3.59
CA SER A 52 5.22 -13.23 -4.53
C SER A 52 6.57 -13.08 -3.80
N LYS A 53 7.52 -13.98 -4.09
CA LYS A 53 8.89 -13.93 -3.54
C LYS A 53 9.74 -12.74 -4.01
N GLU A 54 9.22 -11.92 -4.94
CA GLU A 54 9.91 -10.74 -5.50
C GLU A 54 10.00 -9.54 -4.54
N THR A 55 9.47 -9.67 -3.33
CA THR A 55 9.53 -8.61 -2.30
C THR A 55 10.83 -8.59 -1.50
N HIS A 56 11.80 -9.45 -1.86
CA HIS A 56 13.05 -9.66 -1.13
C HIS A 56 14.30 -9.69 -2.04
N SER A 57 14.38 -8.80 -3.02
CA SER A 57 15.65 -8.55 -3.73
C SER A 57 15.75 -7.10 -4.19
N GLY A 58 16.53 -6.28 -3.47
CA GLY A 58 17.09 -5.06 -4.06
C GLY A 58 16.89 -3.73 -3.33
N ALA A 59 16.79 -3.69 -1.99
CA ALA A 59 16.92 -2.42 -1.27
C ALA A 59 17.61 -2.59 0.09
N MET A 60 18.76 -3.27 0.08
CA MET A 60 19.73 -3.15 1.19
C MET A 60 21.15 -3.35 0.64
N GLU A 61 21.56 -2.44 -0.24
CA GLU A 61 22.97 -2.18 -0.53
C GLU A 61 23.20 -0.67 -0.39
N THR A 62 23.90 -0.29 0.70
CA THR A 62 24.88 0.81 0.90
C THR A 62 24.69 2.09 0.07
N ASP A 63 24.53 3.29 0.63
CA ASP A 63 25.46 4.08 1.48
C ASP A 63 24.69 5.23 2.16
#